data_AF-M5Q2T5-F1
#
_entry.id   AF-M5Q2T5-F1
#
_cell.length_a   1.000
_cell.length_b   1.000
_cell.length_c   1.000
_cell.angle_alpha   90.00
_cell.angle_beta   90.00
_cell.angle_gamma   90.00
#
_symmetry.space_group_name_H-M   'P 1'
#
loop_
_entity.id
_entity.type
_entity.pdbx_description
1 polymer ?
#
loop_
_entity_poly.entity_id
_entity_poly.type
_entity_poly.pdbx_seq_one_letter_code
_entity_poly.pdbx_strand_id
1 'polypeptide(L)'
;MIDSGKPQNLMFRITNCLQTILELEPELKRLELGHMLLKEFGILKAFLLKVDKFDLEEADVQRIENATASFLDELRVPLEEQIEDRSTSRLVQ
;
A
#
# COMPACT_ATOMS: atom_id res chain seq x y z
N MET A 1 34.99 1.46 4.23
CA MET A 1 34.18 2.01 5.34
C MET A 1 32.81 1.37 5.26
N ILE A 2 32.27 0.99 6.40
CA ILE A 2 31.26 -0.07 6.57
C ILE A 2 29.89 0.39 6.05
N ASP A 3 29.27 -0.44 5.19
CA ASP A 3 27.96 -0.26 4.54
C ASP A 3 26.77 -0.47 5.51
N SER A 4 26.93 -0.03 6.77
CA SER A 4 25.99 -0.30 7.88
C SER A 4 24.61 0.33 7.68
N GLY A 5 24.46 1.28 6.76
CA GLY A 5 23.19 1.97 6.48
C GLY A 5 22.33 1.30 5.42
N LYS A 6 22.88 0.40 4.60
CA LYS A 6 22.16 -0.19 3.47
C LYS A 6 20.98 -1.08 3.93
N PRO A 7 21.14 -2.04 4.86
CA PRO A 7 20.01 -2.84 5.34
C PRO A 7 18.91 -1.99 5.98
N GLN A 8 19.29 -0.96 6.74
CA GLN A 8 18.33 -0.03 7.36
C GLN A 8 17.57 0.81 6.33
N ASN A 9 18.23 1.23 5.25
CA ASN A 9 17.60 1.95 4.16
C ASN A 9 16.58 1.08 3.39
N LEU A 10 16.94 -0.19 3.10
CA LEU A 10 16.05 -1.14 2.44
C LEU A 10 14.79 -1.42 3.28
N MET A 11 14.97 -1.63 4.59
CA MET A 11 13.86 -1.81 5.51
C MET A 11 12.94 -0.59 5.54
N PHE A 12 13.50 0.63 5.58
CA PHE A 12 12.72 1.87 5.58
C PHE A 12 11.87 2.00 4.32
N ARG A 13 12.44 1.68 3.15
CA ARG A 13 11.73 1.72 1.86
C ARG A 13 10.57 0.73 1.81
N ILE A 14 10.80 -0.54 2.16
CA ILE A 14 9.71 -1.53 2.25
C ILE A 14 8.64 -1.08 3.25
N THR A 15 9.06 -0.60 4.42
CA THR A 15 8.14 -0.12 5.46
C THR A 15 7.24 0.98 4.92
N ASN A 16 7.80 1.97 4.22
CA ASN A 16 7.03 3.03 3.59
C ASN A 16 6.04 2.48 2.55
N CYS A 17 6.48 1.62 1.63
CA CYS A 17 5.59 1.02 0.62
C CYS A 17 4.39 0.30 1.25
N LEU A 18 4.65 -0.51 2.27
CA LEU A 18 3.60 -1.26 2.97
C LEU A 18 2.67 -0.34 3.76
N GLN A 19 3.22 0.69 4.42
CA GLN A 19 2.43 1.69 5.14
C GLN A 19 1.53 2.48 4.19
N THR A 20 2.04 2.95 3.06
CA THR A 20 1.25 3.64 2.03
C THR A 20 0.08 2.78 1.54
N ILE A 21 0.30 1.48 1.31
CA ILE A 21 -0.80 0.57 0.94
C ILE A 21 -1.82 0.46 2.08
N LEU A 22 -1.36 0.28 3.33
CA LEU A 22 -2.22 0.10 4.50
C LEU A 22 -3.04 1.35 4.84
N GLU A 23 -2.55 2.55 4.53
CA GLU A 23 -3.29 3.81 4.68
C GLU A 23 -4.58 3.84 3.84
N LEU A 24 -4.63 3.12 2.71
CA LEU A 24 -5.80 3.03 1.83
C LEU A 24 -6.87 2.04 2.31
N GLU A 25 -6.57 1.19 3.29
CA GLU A 25 -7.50 0.16 3.79
C GLU A 25 -8.88 0.73 4.19
N PRO A 26 -9.00 1.87 4.89
CA PRO A 26 -10.30 2.44 5.25
C PRO A 26 -11.11 2.88 4.03
N GLU A 27 -10.46 3.35 2.97
CA GLU A 27 -11.13 3.77 1.73
C GLU A 27 -11.63 2.56 0.96
N LEU A 28 -10.77 1.56 0.75
CA LEU A 28 -11.12 0.35 0.02
C LEU A 28 -12.19 -0.49 0.74
N LYS A 29 -12.24 -0.45 2.08
CA LYS A 29 -13.36 -1.01 2.86
C LYS A 29 -14.71 -0.41 2.47
N ARG A 30 -14.76 0.89 2.20
CA ARG A 30 -15.99 1.60 1.85
C ARG A 30 -16.46 1.31 0.43
N LEU A 31 -15.57 0.85 -0.44
CA LEU A 31 -15.85 0.59 -1.86
C LEU A 31 -16.41 -0.81 -2.15
N GLU A 32 -16.66 -1.64 -1.13
CA GLU A 32 -17.03 -3.07 -1.27
C GLU A 32 -16.05 -3.96 -2.08
N LEU A 33 -15.01 -3.38 -2.70
CA LEU A 33 -13.78 -4.04 -3.18
C LEU A 33 -13.07 -4.85 -2.08
N GLY A 34 -13.47 -4.65 -0.83
CA GLY A 34 -12.79 -5.07 0.38
C GLY A 34 -12.73 -6.57 0.66
N HIS A 35 -13.65 -7.43 0.23
CA HIS A 35 -13.64 -8.82 0.76
C HIS A 35 -12.37 -9.60 0.39
N MET A 36 -11.83 -9.44 -0.84
CA MET A 36 -10.52 -10.02 -1.20
C MET A 36 -9.35 -9.20 -0.64
N LEU A 37 -9.41 -7.87 -0.77
CA LEU A 37 -8.33 -6.96 -0.34
C LEU A 37 -8.08 -6.94 1.18
N LEU A 38 -9.11 -7.18 2.00
CA LEU A 38 -9.01 -7.16 3.45
C LEU A 38 -8.15 -8.29 4.02
N LYS A 39 -8.24 -9.47 3.41
CA LYS A 39 -7.37 -10.59 3.78
C LYS A 39 -5.92 -10.25 3.45
N GLU A 40 -5.68 -9.63 2.30
CA GLU A 40 -4.35 -9.20 1.87
C GLU A 40 -3.77 -8.11 2.79
N PHE A 41 -4.59 -7.16 3.25
CA PHE A 41 -4.15 -6.19 4.28
C PHE A 41 -3.72 -6.85 5.59
N GLY A 42 -4.40 -7.92 6.01
CA GLY A 42 -3.98 -8.72 7.17
C GLY A 42 -2.60 -9.33 6.98
N ILE A 43 -2.30 -9.84 5.78
CA ILE A 43 -0.99 -10.40 5.41
C ILE A 43 0.08 -9.29 5.41
N LEU A 44 -0.19 -8.13 4.82
CA LEU A 44 0.75 -7.00 4.79
C LEU A 44 1.10 -6.49 6.20
N LYS A 45 0.11 -6.39 7.10
CA LYS A 45 0.35 -6.05 8.52
C LYS A 45 1.23 -7.07 9.22
N ALA A 46 0.96 -8.36 9.02
CA ALA A 46 1.76 -9.43 9.62
C ALA A 46 3.20 -9.46 9.07
N PHE A 47 3.38 -9.09 7.80
CA PHE A 47 4.68 -8.94 7.17
C PHE A 47 5.46 -7.76 7.75
N LEU A 48 4.82 -6.59 7.92
CA LEU A 48 5.43 -5.39 8.47
C LEU A 48 6.03 -5.63 9.87
N LEU A 49 5.37 -6.43 10.70
CA LEU A 49 5.84 -6.83 12.03
C LEU A 49 7.10 -7.71 12.04
N LYS A 50 7.54 -8.20 10.87
CA LYS A 50 8.67 -9.12 10.72
C LYS A 50 9.71 -8.60 9.75
N VAL A 51 9.55 -7.38 9.21
CA VAL A 51 10.42 -6.84 8.14
C VAL A 51 11.89 -6.76 8.58
N ASP A 52 12.12 -6.57 9.87
CA ASP A 52 13.42 -6.53 10.54
C ASP A 52 14.17 -7.86 10.57
N LYS A 53 13.49 -8.96 10.25
CA LYS A 53 14.05 -10.33 10.26
C LYS A 53 14.36 -10.85 8.86
N PHE A 54 14.03 -10.10 7.82
CA PHE A 54 14.31 -10.51 6.45
C PHE A 54 15.72 -10.09 6.04
N ASP A 55 16.39 -10.98 5.31
CA ASP A 55 17.56 -10.61 4.53
C ASP A 55 17.06 -9.93 3.26
N LEU A 56 17.23 -8.61 3.17
CA LEU A 56 16.66 -7.79 2.11
C LEU A 56 17.70 -7.50 1.05
N GLU A 57 17.35 -7.78 -0.20
CA GLU A 57 18.13 -7.40 -1.37
C GLU A 57 17.49 -6.20 -2.08
N GLU A 58 18.33 -5.34 -2.67
CA GLU A 58 17.90 -4.15 -3.42
C GLU A 58 16.88 -4.49 -4.51
N ALA A 59 17.08 -5.60 -5.22
CA ALA A 59 16.18 -6.04 -6.28
C ALA A 59 14.77 -6.37 -5.75
N ASP A 60 14.67 -6.91 -4.55
CA ASP A 60 13.38 -7.23 -3.91
C ASP A 60 12.66 -5.96 -3.48
N VAL A 61 13.39 -5.01 -2.89
CA VAL A 61 12.84 -3.70 -2.54
C VAL A 61 12.31 -3.00 -3.78
N GLN A 62 13.07 -3.00 -4.89
CA GLN A 62 12.64 -2.37 -6.13
C GLN A 62 11.38 -3.03 -6.72
N ARG A 63 11.27 -4.36 -6.62
CA ARG A 63 10.05 -5.09 -7.04
C ARG A 63 8.84 -4.67 -6.22
N ILE A 64 9.00 -4.54 -4.90
CA ILE A 64 7.93 -4.08 -4.00
C ILE A 64 7.54 -2.64 -4.33
N GLU A 65 8.50 -1.73 -4.49
CA GLU A 65 8.25 -0.34 -4.87
C GLU A 65 7.46 -0.22 -6.17
N ASN A 66 7.86 -0.97 -7.21
CA ASN A 66 7.16 -0.96 -8.48
C ASN A 66 5.74 -1.53 -8.37
N ALA A 67 5.56 -2.62 -7.61
CA ALA A 67 4.24 -3.18 -7.37
C ALA A 67 3.33 -2.22 -6.59
N THR A 68 3.89 -1.50 -5.61
CA THR A 68 3.17 -0.43 -4.89
C THR A 68 2.77 0.70 -5.83
N ALA A 69 3.65 1.16 -6.71
CA ALA A 69 3.33 2.20 -7.69
C ALA A 69 2.21 1.75 -8.64
N SER A 70 2.30 0.55 -9.22
CA SER A 70 1.24 -0.01 -10.06
C SER A 70 -0.10 -0.11 -9.32
N PHE A 71 -0.08 -0.58 -8.07
CA PHE A 71 -1.28 -0.67 -7.25
C PHE A 71 -1.95 0.70 -7.04
N LEU A 72 -1.17 1.75 -6.76
CA LEU A 72 -1.69 3.10 -6.58
C LEU A 72 -2.28 3.67 -7.86
N ASP A 73 -1.63 3.44 -9.01
CA ASP A 73 -2.13 3.87 -10.32
C ASP A 73 -3.45 3.19 -10.68
N GLU A 74 -3.58 1.88 -10.42
CA GLU A 74 -4.81 1.11 -10.64
C GLU A 74 -5.97 1.59 -9.76
N LEU A 75 -5.67 2.06 -8.54
CA LEU A 75 -6.68 2.59 -7.61
C LEU A 75 -7.12 4.02 -7.90
N ARG A 76 -6.36 4.77 -8.70
CA ARG A 76 -6.64 6.19 -8.94
C ARG A 76 -8.03 6.41 -9.55
N VAL A 77 -8.37 5.66 -10.59
CA VAL A 77 -9.67 5.77 -11.28
C VAL A 77 -10.84 5.33 -10.38
N PRO A 78 -10.83 4.15 -9.74
CA PRO A 78 -11.89 3.76 -8.81
C PRO A 78 -12.13 4.72 -7.65
N LEU A 79 -11.06 5.38 -7.16
CA LEU A 79 -11.16 6.36 -6.07
C LEU A 79 -11.71 7.71 -6.57
N GLU A 80 -11.33 8.16 -7.78
CA GLU A 80 -11.86 9.37 -8.42
C GLU A 80 -13.38 9.25 -8.70
N GLU A 81 -13.83 8.13 -9.28
CA GLU A 81 -15.25 7.89 -9.60
C GLU A 81 -16.17 7.98 -8.37
N GLN A 82 -15.67 7.62 -7.18
CA GLN A 82 -16.41 7.68 -5.93
C GLN A 82 -16.51 9.09 -5.34
N ILE A 83 -15.55 9.96 -5.64
CA ILE A 83 -15.61 11.37 -5.25
C ILE A 83 -16.68 12.09 -6.09
N GLU A 84 -16.77 11.76 -7.39
CA GLU A 84 -17.78 12.33 -8.29
C GLU A 84 -19.20 11.88 -7.94
N ASP A 85 -19.44 10.59 -7.68
CA ASP A 85 -20.77 10.06 -7.32
C ASP A 85 -21.31 10.69 -6.02
N ARG A 86 -20.44 10.97 -5.04
CA ARG A 86 -20.81 11.69 -3.81
C ARG A 86 -21.08 13.18 -4.00
N SER A 87 -20.64 13.78 -5.10
CA SER A 87 -20.80 15.19 -5.40
C SER A 87 -22.10 15.46 -6.15
N THR A 88 -22.50 14.54 -7.04
CA THR A 88 -23.78 14.61 -7.77
C THR A 88 -24.95 14.28 -6.85
N SER A 89 -24.82 13.31 -5.93
CA SER A 89 -25.89 12.92 -5.00
C SER A 89 -26.31 14.05 -4.03
N ARG A 90 -25.40 14.99 -3.72
CA ARG A 90 -25.68 16.12 -2.81
C ARG A 90 -26.34 17.34 -3.46
N LEU A 91 -26.43 17.39 -4.80
CA LEU A 91 -27.04 18.52 -5.52
C LEU A 91 -28.52 18.26 -5.88
N VAL A 92 -29.08 17.12 -5.48
CA VAL A 92 -30.46 16.71 -5.80
C VAL A 92 -31.34 16.51 -4.55
N GLN A 93 -30.93 17.02 -3.37
CA GLN A 93 -31.75 17.04 -2.15
C GLN A 93 -32.19 18.47 -1.79
#